data_AF-A0A150NXF5-F1
#
_entry.id   AF-A0A150NXF5-F1
#
_cell.length_a   1.000
_cell.length_b   1.000
_cell.length_c   1.000
_cell.angle_alpha   90.00
_cell.angle_beta   90.00
_cell.angle_gamma   90.00
#
_symmetry.space_group_name_H-M   'P 1'
#
loop_
_entity.id
_entity.type
_entity.pdbx_description
1 polymer ?
#
loop_
_entity_poly.entity_id
_entity_poly.type
_entity_poly.pdbx_seq_one_letter_code
_entity_poly.pdbx_strand_id
1 'polypeptide(L)' 'MEYELLIREAEVEDAAELVSFLNRVSVETDFTSLDRDGILMTDTEMELFWINRLIQKIKSLY' A
#
# COMPACT_ATOMS: atom_id res chain seq x y z
N MET A 1 25.08 11.94 9.00
CA MET A 1 23.92 11.77 8.10
C MET A 1 22.72 11.62 9.01
N GLU A 2 21.84 12.60 9.03
CA GLU A 2 20.61 12.57 9.83
C GLU A 2 19.46 12.14 8.93
N TYR A 3 18.64 11.21 9.40
CA TYR A 3 17.40 10.81 8.75
C TYR A 3 16.29 10.68 9.79
N GLU A 4 15.08 10.98 9.36
CA GLU A 4 13.87 10.78 10.14
C GLU A 4 13.20 9.46 9.69
N LEU A 5 12.81 8.62 10.65
CA LEU A 5 12.21 7.31 10.39
C LEU A 5 10.94 7.14 11.21
N LEU A 6 9.84 6.87 10.51
CA LEU A 6 8.55 6.50 11.09
C LEU A 6 8.12 5.15 10.53
N ILE A 7 7.80 4.21 11.41
CA ILE A 7 7.20 2.91 11.04
C ILE A 7 5.87 2.81 11.78
N ARG A 8 4.77 2.70 11.03
CA ARG A 8 3.40 2.55 11.55
C ARG A 8 2.56 1.67 10.63
N GLU A 9 1.38 1.27 11.09
CA GLU A 9 0.37 0.64 10.23
C GLU A 9 -0.09 1.68 9.18
N ALA A 10 -0.32 1.23 7.95
CA ALA A 10 -0.82 2.08 6.87
C ALA A 10 -2.31 2.41 7.10
N GLU A 11 -2.69 3.62 6.75
CA GLU A 11 -4.04 4.16 6.84
C GLU A 11 -4.58 4.50 5.44
N VAL A 12 -5.84 4.93 5.35
CA VAL A 12 -6.51 5.17 4.06
C VAL A 12 -5.83 6.30 3.30
N GLU A 13 -5.31 7.30 4.02
CA GLU A 13 -4.65 8.48 3.48
C GLU A 13 -3.32 8.15 2.79
N ASP A 14 -2.72 6.99 3.11
CA ASP A 14 -1.46 6.55 2.54
C ASP A 14 -1.62 5.88 1.16
N ALA A 15 -2.85 5.68 0.69
CA ALA A 15 -3.15 4.89 -0.50
C ALA A 15 -2.38 5.37 -1.74
N ALA A 16 -2.40 6.67 -2.02
CA ALA A 16 -1.70 7.24 -3.17
C ALA A 16 -0.17 7.10 -3.07
N GLU A 17 0.40 7.35 -1.89
CA GLU A 17 1.84 7.20 -1.67
C GLU A 17 2.28 5.74 -1.79
N LEU A 18 1.48 4.80 -1.29
CA LEU A 18 1.75 3.38 -1.38
C LEU A 18 1.67 2.86 -2.82
N VAL A 19 0.66 3.27 -3.59
CA VAL A 19 0.54 2.92 -5.02
C VAL A 19 1.77 3.43 -5.80
N SER A 20 2.14 4.69 -5.58
CA SER A 20 3.34 5.29 -6.19
C SER A 20 4.62 4.52 -5.81
N PHE A 21 4.78 4.17 -4.53
CA PHE A 21 5.92 3.41 -4.05
C PHE A 21 6.00 2.01 -4.69
N LEU A 22 4.89 1.27 -4.72
CA LEU A 22 4.85 -0.08 -5.28
C LEU A 22 5.10 -0.10 -6.79
N ASN A 23 4.55 0.86 -7.54
CA ASN A 23 4.85 1.03 -8.97
C ASN A 23 6.32 1.35 -9.23
N ARG A 24 6.98 2.08 -8.33
CA ARG A 24 8.42 2.33 -8.45
C ARG A 24 9.23 1.06 -8.18
N VAL A 25 8.90 0.33 -7.11
CA VAL A 25 9.63 -0.89 -6.74
C VAL A 25 9.46 -2.01 -7.77
N SER A 26 8.33 -2.03 -8.49
CA SER A 26 8.03 -3.06 -9.50
C SER A 26 9.01 -3.08 -10.68
N VAL A 27 9.72 -1.98 -10.92
CA VAL A 27 10.75 -1.88 -11.97
C VAL A 27 12.18 -1.94 -11.44
N GLU A 28 12.36 -1.95 -10.11
CA GLU A 28 13.68 -1.96 -9.48
C GLU A 28 14.26 -3.38 -9.36
N THR A 29 13.41 -4.38 -9.14
CA THR A 29 13.82 -5.77 -8.92
C THR A 29 12.80 -6.76 -9.48
N ASP A 30 13.25 -7.98 -9.82
CA ASP A 30 12.44 -9.09 -10.33
C ASP A 30 12.20 -10.19 -9.28
N PHE A 31 12.38 -9.87 -7.99
CA PHE A 31 12.26 -10.84 -6.89
C PHE A 31 10.82 -11.12 -6.46
N THR A 32 9.85 -10.31 -6.90
CA THR A 32 8.43 -10.45 -6.55
C THR A 32 7.59 -10.66 -7.80
N SER A 33 6.29 -10.92 -7.63
CA SER A 33 5.35 -10.96 -8.76
C SER A 33 4.97 -9.57 -9.28
N LEU A 34 5.45 -8.48 -8.65
CA LEU A 34 5.32 -7.14 -9.21
C LEU A 34 6.26 -7.04 -10.41
N ASP A 35 5.70 -6.67 -11.55
CA ASP A 35 6.42 -6.53 -12.80
C ASP A 35 6.31 -5.10 -13.34
N ARG A 36 6.66 -4.91 -14.62
CA ARG A 36 6.67 -3.58 -15.24
C ARG A 36 5.29 -2.94 -15.37
N ASP A 37 4.22 -3.72 -15.23
CA ASP A 37 2.85 -3.19 -15.26
C ASP A 37 2.45 -2.60 -13.90
N GLY A 38 3.28 -2.80 -12.86
CA GLY A 38 3.13 -2.17 -11.56
C GLY A 38 2.17 -2.92 -10.64
N ILE A 39 1.58 -2.20 -9.70
CA ILE A 39 0.61 -2.76 -8.76
C ILE A 39 -0.78 -2.93 -9.40
N LEU A 40 -1.03 -2.29 -10.54
CA LEU A 40 -2.29 -2.36 -11.28
C LEU A 40 -3.52 -2.03 -10.43
N MET A 41 -3.35 -1.14 -9.45
CA MET A 41 -4.42 -0.59 -8.63
C MET A 41 -4.39 0.93 -8.71
N THR A 42 -5.57 1.51 -8.90
CA THR A 42 -5.79 2.95 -8.72
C THR A 42 -5.76 3.33 -7.23
N ASP A 43 -5.55 4.61 -6.94
CA ASP A 43 -5.57 5.12 -5.57
C ASP A 43 -6.89 4.78 -4.87
N THR A 44 -8.03 4.94 -5.56
CA THR A 44 -9.36 4.61 -5.03
C THR A 44 -9.53 3.12 -4.76
N GLU A 45 -8.98 2.24 -5.60
CA GLU A 45 -9.01 0.79 -5.33
C GLU A 45 -8.16 0.43 -4.10
N MET A 46 -7.01 1.09 -3.92
CA MET A 46 -6.17 0.95 -2.73
C MET A 46 -6.87 1.47 -1.47
N GLU A 47 -7.53 2.63 -1.53
CA GLU A 47 -8.36 3.15 -0.44
C GLU A 47 -9.46 2.16 -0.04
N LEU A 48 -10.18 1.61 -1.03
CA LEU A 48 -11.23 0.62 -0.80
C LEU A 48 -10.67 -0.66 -0.19
N PHE A 49 -9.49 -1.11 -0.60
CA PHE A 49 -8.82 -2.25 0.01
C PHE A 49 -8.57 -2.02 1.51
N TRP A 50 -8.05 -0.85 1.88
CA TRP A 50 -7.80 -0.50 3.28
C TRP A 50 -9.09 -0.33 4.10
N ILE A 51 -10.11 0.34 3.55
CA ILE A 51 -11.42 0.48 4.20
C ILE A 51 -12.03 -0.90 4.47
N ASN A 52 -12.01 -1.80 3.48
CA ASN A 52 -12.52 -3.16 3.65
C ASN A 52 -11.75 -3.92 4.74
N ARG A 53 -10.42 -3.79 4.78
CA ARG A 53 -9.60 -4.38 5.84
C ARG A 53 -9.97 -3.84 7.22
N LEU A 54 -10.19 -2.53 7.36
CA LEU A 54 -10.63 -1.92 8.62
C LEU A 54 -12.01 -2.46 9.05
N ILE A 55 -12.96 -2.57 8.12
CA ILE A 55 -14.29 -3.15 8.39
C ILE A 55 -14.17 -4.59 8.89
N GLN A 56 -13.32 -5.41 8.26
CA GLN A 56 -13.11 -6.80 8.69
C GLN A 56 -12.44 -6.89 10.07
N LYS A 57 -11.45 -6.02 10.35
CA LYS A 57 -10.80 -5.92 11.67
C LYS A 57 -11.83 -5.58 12.75
N ILE A 58 -12.72 -4.61 12.48
CA ILE A 58 -13.81 -4.25 13.40
C ILE A 58 -14.78 -5.42 13.61
N LYS A 59 -15.20 -6.10 12.53
CA LYS A 59 -16.10 -7.26 12.63
C LYS A 59 -15.51 -8.40 13.47
N SER A 60 -14.19 -8.59 13.45
CA SER A 60 -13.54 -9.63 14.26
C SER A 60 -13.49 -9.33 15.77
N LEU A 61 -13.82 -8.10 16.18
CA LEU A 61 -13.82 -7.66 17.57
C LEU A 61 -15.19 -7.83 18.27
N TYR A 62 -16.23 -8.24 17.55
CA TYR A 62 -17.60 -8.47 18.05
C TYR A 62 -18.06 -9.89 17.73
#